data_AF-A0A954HHW0-F1
#
_entry.id   AF-A0A954HHW0-F1
#
_cell.length_a   1.000
_cell.length_b   1.000
_cell.length_c   1.000
_cell.angle_alpha   90.00
_cell.angle_beta   90.00
_cell.angle_gamma   90.00
#
_symmetry.space_group_name_H-M   'P 1'
#
loop_
_entity.id
_entity.type
_entity.pdbx_description
1 polymer ?
#
loop_
_entity_poly.entity_id
_entity_poly.type
_entity_poly.pdbx_seq_one_letter_code
_entity_poly.pdbx_strand_id
1 'polypeptide(L)' 'RGEMWPTRPAKAVAIVENGVVTSFEITDGGAGYSSPPSVTVPGVANAALEVQLSFGKQLDQNGSVTAINVENR' A
#
# COMPACT_ATOMS: atom_id res chain seq x y z
N ARG A 1 -4.73 13.26 -28.29
CA ARG A 1 -5.24 13.44 -26.91
C ARG A 1 -4.58 12.34 -26.10
N GLY A 2 -3.47 12.65 -25.41
CA GLY A 2 -2.67 11.65 -24.71
C GLY A 2 -3.44 11.18 -23.48
N GLU A 3 -3.74 9.89 -23.40
CA GLU A 3 -4.41 9.33 -22.25
C GLU A 3 -3.46 9.44 -21.05
N MET A 4 -3.88 10.14 -20.00
CA MET A 4 -3.13 10.17 -18.75
C MET A 4 -2.98 8.73 -18.26
N TRP A 5 -1.81 8.40 -17.72
CA TRP A 5 -1.55 7.08 -17.17
C TRP A 5 -2.67 6.73 -16.16
N PRO A 6 -3.35 5.59 -16.31
CA PRO A 6 -4.42 5.22 -15.41
C PRO A 6 -3.86 5.02 -14.01
N THR A 7 -4.35 5.78 -13.04
CA THR A 7 -4.05 5.56 -11.62
C THR A 7 -5.18 4.75 -10.99
N ARG A 8 -4.82 3.85 -10.08
CA ARG A 8 -5.78 3.04 -9.35
C ARG A 8 -5.38 2.99 -7.88
N PRO A 9 -6.29 3.32 -6.95
CA PRO A 9 -5.96 3.29 -5.54
C PRO A 9 -5.74 1.85 -5.06
N ALA A 10 -4.75 1.65 -4.20
CA ALA A 10 -4.54 0.41 -3.48
C ALA A 10 -5.62 0.21 -2.39
N LYS A 11 -5.92 -1.04 -2.08
CA LYS A 11 -6.82 -1.48 -1.00
C LYS A 11 -6.14 -2.56 -0.18
N ALA A 12 -6.16 -2.37 1.13
CA ALA A 12 -5.67 -3.36 2.08
C ALA A 12 -6.56 -3.40 3.32
N VAL A 13 -6.61 -4.56 3.97
CA VAL A 13 -7.26 -4.79 5.26
C VAL A 13 -6.18 -4.86 6.32
N ALA A 14 -6.28 -4.04 7.37
CA ALA A 14 -5.37 -4.10 8.50
C ALA A 14 -5.86 -5.13 9.52
N ILE A 15 -4.96 -5.98 9.99
CA ILE A 15 -5.21 -6.92 11.09
C ILE A 15 -4.67 -6.27 12.36
N VAL A 16 -5.56 -6.08 13.34
CA VAL A 16 -5.25 -5.36 14.60
C VAL A 16 -5.53 -6.28 15.77
N GLU A 17 -4.54 -6.48 16.62
CA GLU A 17 -4.63 -7.28 17.83
C GLU A 17 -4.19 -6.43 19.03
N ASN A 18 -5.00 -6.41 20.10
CA ASN A 18 -4.71 -5.64 21.32
C ASN A 18 -4.42 -4.15 21.07
N GLY A 19 -5.01 -3.55 20.03
CA GLY A 19 -4.83 -2.14 19.69
C GLY A 19 -3.54 -1.84 18.92
N VAL A 20 -2.85 -2.86 18.41
CA VAL A 20 -1.64 -2.72 17.56
C VAL A 20 -1.86 -3.42 16.22
N VAL A 21 -1.40 -2.83 15.13
CA VAL A 21 -1.43 -3.47 13.80
C VAL A 21 -0.40 -4.61 13.78
N THR A 22 -0.82 -5.82 13.44
CA THR A 22 0.07 -6.99 13.34
C THR A 22 0.44 -7.30 11.90
N SER A 23 -0.48 -7.08 10.94
CA SER A 23 -0.23 -7.31 9.51
C SER A 23 -1.26 -6.58 8.63
N PHE A 24 -1.00 -6.60 7.32
CA PHE A 24 -1.91 -6.10 6.30
C PHE A 24 -2.15 -7.17 5.24
N GLU A 25 -3.42 -7.33 4.84
CA GLU A 25 -3.82 -8.13 3.69
C GLU A 25 -4.13 -7.19 2.52
N ILE A 26 -3.30 -7.21 1.48
CA ILE A 26 -3.52 -6.40 0.27
C ILE A 26 -4.55 -7.12 -0.60
N THR A 27 -5.71 -6.50 -0.79
CA THR A 27 -6.77 -7.00 -1.68
C THR A 27 -6.64 -6.41 -3.08
N ASP A 28 -6.00 -5.24 -3.18
CA ASP A 28 -5.67 -4.59 -4.44
C ASP A 28 -4.40 -3.76 -4.28
N GLY A 29 -3.34 -4.06 -5.05
CA GLY A 29 -2.09 -3.27 -5.03
C GLY A 29 -2.23 -1.89 -5.69
N GLY A 30 -3.32 -1.63 -6.41
CA GLY A 30 -3.47 -0.39 -7.17
C GLY A 30 -2.49 -0.29 -8.34
N ALA A 31 -2.31 0.93 -8.86
CA ALA A 31 -1.36 1.26 -9.93
C ALA A 31 -1.10 2.77 -9.98
N GLY A 32 0.05 3.14 -10.52
CA GLY A 32 0.44 4.53 -10.75
C GLY A 32 1.12 5.21 -9.57
N TYR A 33 1.50 4.48 -8.53
CA TYR A 33 2.32 5.04 -7.45
C TYR A 33 3.77 5.19 -7.91
N SER A 34 4.28 6.42 -7.90
CA SER A 34 5.71 6.71 -8.14
C SER A 34 6.55 6.72 -6.87
N SER A 35 5.90 6.75 -5.70
CA SER A 35 6.50 6.73 -4.37
C SER A 35 5.58 5.99 -3.40
N PRO A 36 6.13 5.33 -2.36
CA PRO A 36 5.32 4.61 -1.38
C PRO A 36 4.25 5.52 -0.75
N PRO A 37 2.97 5.12 -0.73
CA PRO A 37 1.92 5.90 -0.09
C PRO A 37 2.05 5.92 1.44
N SER A 38 1.48 6.96 2.06
CA SER A 38 1.28 6.96 3.52
C SER A 38 0.09 6.06 3.88
N VAL A 39 0.30 5.16 4.83
CA VAL A 39 -0.73 4.26 5.36
C VAL A 39 -1.05 4.68 6.78
N THR A 40 -2.33 4.86 7.09
CA THR A 40 -2.82 5.19 8.43
C THR A 40 -3.98 4.28 8.79
N VAL A 41 -4.05 3.87 10.07
CA VAL A 41 -5.13 3.03 10.60
C VAL A 41 -5.81 3.80 11.74
N PRO A 42 -7.03 4.31 11.55
CA PRO A 42 -7.73 5.07 12.58
C PRO A 42 -7.88 4.27 13.88
N GLY A 43 -7.56 4.90 15.02
CA GLY A 43 -7.70 4.28 16.34
C GLY A 43 -6.53 3.39 16.75
N VAL A 44 -5.48 3.25 15.92
CA VAL A 44 -4.24 2.55 16.26
C VAL A 44 -3.08 3.54 16.24
N ALA A 45 -2.14 3.40 17.18
CA ALA A 45 -0.92 4.19 17.15
C ALA A 45 -0.16 3.92 15.84
N ASN A 46 0.42 4.96 15.24
CA ASN A 46 1.16 4.84 13.99
C ASN A 46 2.30 3.83 14.18
N ALA A 47 2.14 2.64 13.60
CA ALA A 47 3.26 1.72 13.42
C ALA A 47 4.22 2.32 12.39
N ALA A 48 5.52 2.06 12.54
CA ALA A 48 6.45 2.30 11.46
C ALA A 48 6.10 1.30 10.34
N LEU A 49 5.57 1.81 9.22
CA LEU A 49 5.14 0.99 8.09
C LEU A 49 6.09 1.20 6.93
N GLU A 50 6.58 0.09 6.37
CA GLU A 50 7.33 0.09 5.13
C GLU A 50 6.44 -0.43 4.00
N VAL A 51 6.19 0.40 2.99
CA VAL A 51 5.38 0.03 1.83
C VAL A 51 6.29 -0.26 0.64
N GLN A 52 6.20 -1.47 0.10
CA GLN A 52 6.98 -1.90 -1.05
C GLN A 52 6.15 -1.75 -2.33
N LEU A 53 6.78 -1.19 -3.36
CA LEU A 53 6.20 -1.00 -4.69
C LEU A 53 6.88 -1.92 -5.70
N SER A 54 6.13 -2.35 -6.70
CA SER A 54 6.65 -3.02 -7.89
C SER A 54 6.49 -2.14 -9.12
N PHE A 55 7.56 -2.03 -9.91
CA PHE A 55 7.58 -1.28 -11.17
C PHE A 55 7.78 -2.23 -12.34
N GLY A 56 7.03 -2.01 -13.43
CA GLY A 56 6.99 -2.92 -14.55
C GLY A 56 6.51 -2.26 -15.84
N LYS A 57 6.63 -3.00 -16.95
CA LYS A 57 6.21 -2.52 -18.28
C LYS A 57 4.69 -2.53 -18.48
N GLN A 58 3.95 -3.29 -17.67
CA GLN A 58 2.50 -3.31 -17.73
C GLN A 58 1.95 -2.05 -17.04
N LEU A 59 1.34 -1.16 -17.83
CA LEU A 59 0.95 0.18 -17.36
C LEU A 59 -0.10 0.15 -16.25
N ASP A 60 -0.98 -0.84 -16.29
CA ASP A 60 -2.07 -1.11 -15.33
C ASP A 60 -1.60 -1.76 -14.01
N GLN A 61 -0.34 -2.19 -13.93
CA GLN A 61 0.29 -2.77 -12.74
C GLN A 61 1.52 -1.98 -12.28
N ASN A 62 2.00 -1.02 -13.08
CA ASN A 62 3.20 -0.28 -12.76
C ASN A 62 2.98 0.59 -11.51
N GLY A 63 3.88 0.49 -10.54
CA GLY A 63 3.77 1.19 -9.27
C GLY A 63 2.68 0.58 -8.38
N SER A 64 2.45 -0.73 -8.43
CA SER A 64 1.51 -1.40 -7.51
C SER A 64 2.14 -1.62 -6.14
N VAL A 65 1.37 -1.47 -5.08
CA VAL A 65 1.74 -1.86 -3.72
C VAL A 65 1.76 -3.39 -3.61
N THR A 66 2.90 -3.97 -3.24
CA THR A 66 3.09 -5.42 -3.14
C THR A 66 3.23 -5.92 -1.71
N ALA A 67 3.66 -5.06 -0.79
CA ALA A 67 3.74 -5.38 0.63
C ALA A 67 3.56 -4.11 1.48
N ILE A 68 2.99 -4.31 2.68
CA ILE A 68 2.96 -3.32 3.76
C ILE A 68 3.52 -4.05 4.99
N ASN A 69 4.80 -3.80 5.30
CA ASN A 69 5.47 -4.41 6.43
C ASN A 69 5.27 -3.54 7.67
N VAL A 70 4.98 -4.20 8.80
CA VAL A 70 4.96 -3.56 10.11
C VAL A 70 6.35 -3.70 10.73
N GLU A 71 7.08 -2.60 10.86
CA GLU A 71 8.34 -2.59 11.62
C GLU A 71 8.02 -2.62 13.12
N ASN A 72 8.34 -3.72 13.78
CA ASN A 72 8.37 -3.77 15.24
C ASN A 72 9.74 -3.25 15.70
N ARG A 73 9.79 -2.08 16.33
CA ARG A 73 11.01 -1.57 16.98
C ARG A 73 11.10 -2.03 18.43
#